data_AF-A0A7C4L6N8-F1
#
_entry.id   AF-A0A7C4L6N8-F1
#
_cell.length_a   1.000
_cell.length_b   1.000
_cell.length_c   1.000
_cell.angle_alpha   90.00
_cell.angle_beta   90.00
_cell.angle_gamma   90.00
#
_symmetry.space_group_name_H-M   'P 1'
#
loop_
_entity.id
_entity.type
_entity.pdbx_description
1 polymer ?
#
loop_
_entity_poly.entity_id
_entity_poly.type
_entity_poly.pdbx_seq_one_letter_code
_entity_poly.pdbx_strand_id
1 'polypeptide(L)'
;MKIFYKIVVFWSVVFLAFNVFALDGIFGFAEDLFNEGDYYRAIGEYKRFIYMNKGSKLIKKAEYKIALSYLLAEKFEQAIQNFEDIEMKYPDKMKEISLLQKAYIFLKKRDYKYSLLLVDDFIKSYPESKLLDNAYYLKAWAKIYGENWKDAKEYFNKIKDSEIKKSIEMINEKLDKVNLIDQKNYFVAGILATLIPGAGHIYCGRILEGLTALLINSIFIYNTYNAFLRDDTAGKFLYGIPSTTFYLSNIYGALTAVKRYNEGEINKYIQQLEEFKIDIIIYDF
;
A
#
# COMPACT_ATOMS: atom_id res chain seq x y z
N MET A 1 48.50 29.19 43.57
CA MET A 1 48.18 29.26 42.12
C MET A 1 48.14 27.89 41.42
N LYS A 2 49.14 27.00 41.57
CA LYS A 2 49.16 25.67 40.89
C LYS A 2 48.02 24.71 41.27
N ILE A 3 47.53 24.74 42.50
CA ILE A 3 46.44 23.85 42.97
C ILE A 3 45.08 24.26 42.39
N PHE A 4 44.78 25.55 42.35
CA PHE A 4 43.54 26.07 41.80
C PHE A 4 43.41 25.75 40.30
N TYR A 5 44.51 25.89 39.54
CA TYR A 5 44.53 25.51 38.12
C TYR A 5 44.26 24.01 37.91
N LYS A 6 44.83 23.14 38.73
CA LYS A 6 44.57 21.69 38.66
C LYS A 6 43.10 21.34 38.95
N ILE A 7 42.47 22.03 39.89
CA ILE A 7 41.05 21.83 40.23
C ILE A 7 40.15 22.28 39.07
N VAL A 8 40.40 23.45 38.49
CA VAL A 8 39.63 23.94 37.33
C VAL A 8 39.79 23.01 36.13
N VAL A 9 41.01 22.57 35.83
CA VAL A 9 41.26 21.61 34.76
C VAL A 9 40.55 20.28 35.04
N PHE A 10 40.63 19.75 36.26
CA PHE A 10 39.94 18.52 36.62
C PHE A 10 38.41 18.63 36.44
N TRP A 11 37.78 19.68 36.94
CA TRP A 11 36.34 19.88 36.78
C TRP A 11 35.93 20.15 35.34
N SER A 12 36.78 20.84 34.55
CA SER A 12 36.53 20.99 33.11
C SER A 12 36.61 19.66 32.36
N VAL A 13 37.52 18.77 32.75
CA VAL A 13 37.65 17.42 32.16
C VAL A 13 36.49 16.51 32.59
N VAL A 14 36.08 16.57 33.86
CA VAL A 14 34.90 15.85 34.36
C VAL A 14 33.62 16.36 33.68
N PHE A 15 33.48 17.67 33.49
CA PHE A 15 32.35 18.26 32.78
C PHE A 15 32.36 17.88 31.30
N LEU A 16 33.53 17.88 30.64
CA LEU A 16 33.65 17.39 29.26
C LEU A 16 33.26 15.90 29.17
N ALA A 17 33.79 15.07 30.07
CA ALA A 17 33.51 13.64 30.08
C ALA A 17 32.03 13.34 30.36
N PHE A 18 31.39 14.05 31.28
CA PHE A 18 29.95 13.90 31.57
C PHE A 18 29.09 14.32 30.38
N ASN A 19 29.45 15.40 29.69
CA ASN A 19 28.76 15.78 28.46
C ASN A 19 28.94 14.72 27.37
N VAL A 20 30.16 14.21 27.14
CA VAL A 20 30.40 13.15 26.15
C VAL A 20 29.59 11.88 26.46
N PHE A 21 29.54 11.44 27.73
CA PHE A 21 28.74 10.28 28.13
C PHE A 21 27.22 10.51 28.04
N ALA A 22 26.73 11.71 28.36
CA ALA A 22 25.31 12.04 28.21
C ALA A 22 24.89 12.18 26.73
N LEU A 23 25.82 12.57 25.85
CA LEU A 23 25.57 12.79 24.41
C LEU A 23 25.48 11.48 23.62
N ASP A 24 26.27 10.46 23.95
CA ASP A 24 26.13 9.11 23.38
C ASP A 24 24.80 8.45 23.81
N GLY A 25 24.28 8.80 24.99
CA GLY A 25 22.99 8.32 25.50
C GLY A 25 21.77 8.80 24.71
N ILE A 26 21.80 10.00 24.10
CA ILE A 26 20.65 10.55 23.37
C ILE A 26 20.38 9.75 22.09
N PHE A 27 21.43 9.40 21.35
CA PHE A 27 21.29 8.61 20.13
C PHE A 27 20.81 7.18 20.46
N GLY A 28 21.39 6.56 21.49
CA GLY A 28 20.94 5.24 21.96
C GLY A 28 19.47 5.24 22.36
N PHE A 29 19.04 6.24 23.14
CA PHE A 29 17.64 6.37 23.54
C PHE A 29 16.69 6.59 22.35
N ALA A 30 17.12 7.33 21.32
CA ALA A 30 16.35 7.48 20.08
C ALA A 30 16.22 6.16 19.30
N GLU A 31 17.27 5.33 19.29
CA GLU A 31 17.22 3.98 18.68
C GLU A 31 16.31 3.05 19.49
N ASP A 32 16.36 3.10 20.82
CA ASP A 32 15.46 2.33 21.69
C ASP A 32 13.98 2.67 21.40
N LEU A 33 13.64 3.97 21.40
CA LEU A 33 12.30 4.44 21.03
C LEU A 33 11.88 4.01 19.63
N PHE A 34 12.81 4.05 18.66
CA PHE A 34 12.55 3.60 17.29
C PHE A 34 12.22 2.10 17.25
N ASN A 35 13.00 1.29 17.96
CA ASN A 35 12.81 -0.17 18.04
C ASN A 35 11.54 -0.56 18.79
N GLU A 36 11.12 0.25 19.77
CA GLU A 36 9.83 0.12 20.46
C GLU A 36 8.63 0.57 19.58
N GLY A 37 8.88 1.17 18.42
CA GLY A 37 7.85 1.70 17.53
C GLY A 37 7.29 3.06 17.94
N ASP A 38 7.87 3.72 18.96
CA ASP A 38 7.52 5.08 19.36
C ASP A 38 8.21 6.11 18.44
N TYR A 39 7.84 6.04 17.15
CA TYR A 39 8.47 6.82 16.08
C TYR A 39 8.39 8.33 16.30
N TYR A 40 7.30 8.83 16.90
CA TYR A 40 7.15 10.27 17.15
C TYR A 40 8.12 10.78 18.20
N ARG A 41 8.32 10.03 19.30
CA ARG A 41 9.32 10.42 20.31
C ARG A 41 10.73 10.20 19.78
N ALA A 42 10.98 9.12 19.04
CA ALA A 42 12.26 8.87 18.39
C ALA A 42 12.68 10.06 17.51
N ILE A 43 11.77 10.61 16.68
CA ILE A 43 12.02 11.81 15.87
C ILE A 43 12.49 12.99 16.73
N GLY A 44 11.84 13.22 17.88
CA GLY A 44 12.21 14.29 18.80
C GLY A 44 13.64 14.13 19.34
N GLU A 45 14.00 12.92 19.74
CA GLU A 45 15.33 12.62 20.29
C GLU A 45 16.42 12.61 19.21
N TYR A 46 16.16 12.12 18.00
CA TYR A 46 17.09 12.28 16.87
C TYR A 46 17.32 13.75 16.53
N LYS A 47 16.27 14.58 16.51
CA LYS A 47 16.41 16.04 16.28
C LYS A 47 17.22 16.70 17.40
N ARG A 48 16.99 16.31 18.66
CA ARG A 48 17.78 16.77 19.81
C ARG A 48 19.25 16.36 19.66
N PHE A 49 19.52 15.11 19.28
CA PHE A 49 20.86 14.61 19.01
C PHE A 49 21.58 15.46 17.96
N ILE A 50 20.94 15.73 16.82
CA ILE A 50 21.51 16.54 15.74
C ILE A 50 21.80 17.97 16.23
N TYR A 51 20.88 18.58 16.99
CA TYR A 51 21.05 19.94 17.51
C TYR A 51 22.25 20.07 18.45
N MET A 52 22.42 19.09 19.36
CA MET A 52 23.46 19.09 20.39
C MET A 52 24.82 18.63 19.86
N ASN A 53 24.86 17.82 18.79
CA ASN A 53 26.07 17.18 18.28
C ASN A 53 26.45 17.64 16.87
N LYS A 54 26.51 18.96 16.64
CA LYS A 54 26.91 19.53 15.34
C LYS A 54 28.29 19.02 14.93
N GLY A 55 28.36 18.20 13.87
CA GLY A 55 29.60 17.58 13.37
C GLY A 55 29.77 16.09 13.69
N SER A 56 28.84 15.46 14.41
CA SER A 56 28.89 14.01 14.63
C SER A 56 28.74 13.24 13.32
N LYS A 57 29.50 12.14 13.19
CA LYS A 57 29.40 11.20 12.06
C LYS A 57 28.04 10.49 12.00
N LEU A 58 27.31 10.46 13.12
CA LEU A 58 25.98 9.84 13.22
C LEU A 58 24.84 10.75 12.77
N ILE A 59 25.09 12.03 12.47
CA ILE A 59 24.03 12.97 12.00
C ILE A 59 23.29 12.38 10.80
N LYS A 60 24.02 11.86 9.82
CA LYS A 60 23.42 11.28 8.61
C LYS A 60 22.50 10.09 8.93
N LYS A 61 22.91 9.24 9.89
CA LYS A 61 22.10 8.11 10.36
C LYS A 61 20.85 8.61 11.10
N ALA A 62 20.99 9.60 11.98
CA ALA A 62 19.87 10.21 12.68
C ALA A 62 18.85 10.86 11.72
N GLU A 63 19.32 11.60 10.71
CA GLU A 63 18.45 12.19 9.68
C GLU A 63 17.70 11.09 8.91
N TYR A 64 18.39 10.02 8.52
CA TYR A 64 17.76 8.87 7.88
C TYR A 64 16.73 8.16 8.78
N LYS A 65 17.04 7.95 10.07
CA LYS A 65 16.09 7.38 11.04
C LYS A 65 14.89 8.30 11.28
N ILE A 66 15.02 9.63 11.18
CA ILE A 66 13.88 10.55 11.18
C ILE A 66 12.98 10.32 9.97
N ALA A 67 13.56 10.22 8.76
CA ALA A 67 12.79 9.95 7.54
C ALA A 67 12.04 8.60 7.61
N LEU A 68 12.72 7.56 8.08
CA LEU A 68 12.11 6.24 8.34
C LEU A 68 11.02 6.30 9.41
N SER A 69 11.24 7.04 10.49
CA SER A 69 10.24 7.20 11.56
C SER A 69 8.96 7.85 11.03
N TYR A 70 9.09 8.87 10.15
CA TYR A 70 7.92 9.44 9.47
C TYR A 70 7.24 8.43 8.55
N LEU A 71 8.00 7.62 7.80
CA LEU A 71 7.45 6.57 6.93
C LEU A 71 6.66 5.54 7.75
N LEU A 72 7.24 5.04 8.84
CA LEU A 72 6.66 4.03 9.71
C LEU A 72 5.48 4.55 10.53
N ALA A 73 5.47 5.85 10.83
CA ALA A 73 4.31 6.55 11.40
C ALA A 73 3.25 6.96 10.37
N GLU A 74 3.38 6.49 9.11
CA GLU A 74 2.49 6.78 7.97
C GLU A 74 2.33 8.30 7.67
N LYS A 75 3.33 9.09 8.03
CA LYS A 75 3.46 10.52 7.70
C LYS A 75 4.23 10.67 6.39
N PHE A 76 3.60 10.21 5.31
CA PHE A 76 4.23 10.02 4.01
C PHE A 76 4.81 11.31 3.41
N GLU A 77 4.11 12.43 3.50
CA GLU A 77 4.57 13.71 2.96
C GLU A 77 5.84 14.19 3.70
N GLN A 78 5.86 14.08 5.03
CA GLN A 78 7.05 14.39 5.83
C GLN A 78 8.21 13.43 5.52
N ALA A 79 7.92 12.14 5.36
CA ALA A 79 8.93 11.14 5.01
C ALA A 79 9.58 11.46 3.66
N ILE A 80 8.78 11.75 2.63
CA ILE A 80 9.26 12.15 1.30
C ILE A 80 10.17 13.37 1.41
N GLN A 81 9.72 14.44 2.09
CA GLN A 81 10.52 15.65 2.26
C GLN A 81 11.87 15.35 2.94
N ASN A 82 11.88 14.56 4.01
CA ASN A 82 13.13 14.23 4.70
C ASN A 82 14.05 13.37 3.83
N PHE A 83 13.54 12.44 3.01
CA PHE A 83 14.36 11.69 2.06
C PHE A 83 14.95 12.59 0.97
N GLU A 84 14.19 13.56 0.47
CA GLU A 84 14.67 14.55 -0.50
C GLU A 84 15.75 15.46 0.09
N ASP A 85 15.58 15.92 1.34
CA ASP A 85 16.57 16.74 2.04
C ASP A 85 17.88 15.96 2.25
N ILE A 86 17.80 14.68 2.63
CA ILE A 86 18.98 13.80 2.79
C ILE A 86 19.66 13.55 1.44
N GLU A 87 18.89 13.32 0.37
CA GLU A 87 19.41 13.15 -0.99
C GLU A 87 20.17 14.40 -1.46
N MET A 88 19.62 15.60 -1.24
CA MET A 88 20.28 16.86 -1.59
C MET A 88 21.58 17.08 -0.79
N LYS A 89 21.61 16.68 0.48
CA LYS A 89 22.75 16.89 1.37
C LYS A 89 23.85 15.84 1.23
N TYR A 90 23.50 14.61 0.85
CA TYR A 90 24.41 13.47 0.74
C TYR A 90 24.21 12.69 -0.59
N PRO A 91 24.50 13.30 -1.75
CA PRO A 91 24.05 12.83 -3.07
C PRO A 91 24.62 11.48 -3.56
N ASP A 92 25.48 10.81 -2.78
CA ASP A 92 26.03 9.50 -3.08
C ASP A 92 24.95 8.39 -2.96
N LYS A 93 25.22 7.33 -2.18
CA LYS A 93 24.32 6.20 -1.94
C LYS A 93 22.91 6.60 -1.43
N MET A 94 22.71 7.82 -0.93
CA MET A 94 21.38 8.26 -0.49
C MET A 94 20.40 8.48 -1.62
N LYS A 95 20.85 8.76 -2.85
CA LYS A 95 19.92 8.90 -3.98
C LYS A 95 19.24 7.57 -4.31
N GLU A 96 20.02 6.49 -4.32
CA GLU A 96 19.52 5.12 -4.45
C GLU A 96 18.48 4.79 -3.37
N ILE A 97 18.82 5.04 -2.11
CA ILE A 97 17.94 4.77 -0.96
C ILE A 97 16.67 5.64 -1.03
N SER A 98 16.80 6.93 -1.30
CA SER A 98 15.69 7.89 -1.42
C SER A 98 14.68 7.44 -2.47
N LEU A 99 15.14 7.02 -3.66
CA LEU A 99 14.26 6.51 -4.72
C LEU A 99 13.45 5.30 -4.26
N LEU A 100 14.09 4.30 -3.64
CA LEU A 100 13.39 3.10 -3.17
C LEU A 100 12.44 3.38 -2.00
N GLN A 101 12.83 4.25 -1.06
CA GLN A 101 11.95 4.63 0.05
C GLN A 101 10.73 5.40 -0.44
N LYS A 102 10.92 6.36 -1.36
CA LYS A 102 9.79 7.05 -2.01
C LYS A 102 8.91 6.07 -2.78
N ALA A 103 9.48 5.17 -3.56
CA ALA A 103 8.72 4.13 -4.27
C ALA A 103 7.87 3.28 -3.31
N TYR A 104 8.40 2.92 -2.15
CA TYR A 104 7.69 2.18 -1.12
C TYR A 104 6.55 2.99 -0.48
N ILE A 105 6.77 4.29 -0.24
CA ILE A 105 5.73 5.21 0.22
C ILE A 105 4.58 5.25 -0.79
N PHE A 106 4.86 5.41 -2.09
CA PHE A 106 3.82 5.43 -3.11
C PHE A 106 3.09 4.09 -3.26
N LEU A 107 3.80 2.97 -3.06
CA LEU A 107 3.19 1.64 -2.99
C LEU A 107 2.16 1.58 -1.83
N LYS A 108 2.53 2.04 -0.63
CA LYS A 108 1.65 2.11 0.54
C LYS A 108 0.45 3.05 0.32
N LYS A 109 0.65 4.16 -0.38
CA LYS A 109 -0.42 5.10 -0.79
C LYS A 109 -1.34 4.54 -1.88
N ARG A 110 -1.10 3.32 -2.36
CA ARG A 110 -1.80 2.67 -3.50
C ARG A 110 -1.64 3.41 -4.83
N ASP A 111 -0.64 4.27 -4.94
CA ASP A 111 -0.25 4.90 -6.20
C ASP A 111 0.81 4.04 -6.90
N TYR A 112 0.34 2.89 -7.40
CA TYR A 112 1.21 1.89 -8.04
C TYR A 112 1.89 2.44 -9.29
N LYS A 113 1.23 3.38 -9.99
CA LYS A 113 1.80 4.02 -11.17
C LYS A 113 3.03 4.84 -10.80
N TYR A 114 2.94 5.68 -9.78
CA TYR A 114 4.09 6.49 -9.37
C TYR A 114 5.18 5.66 -8.70
N SER A 115 4.80 4.63 -7.92
CA SER A 115 5.75 3.64 -7.40
C SER A 115 6.56 2.97 -8.52
N LEU A 116 5.90 2.50 -9.58
CA LEU A 116 6.56 1.91 -10.74
C LEU A 116 7.50 2.88 -11.45
N LEU A 117 7.12 4.16 -11.60
CA LEU A 117 7.97 5.17 -12.21
C LEU A 117 9.30 5.33 -11.46
N LEU A 118 9.25 5.41 -10.13
CA LEU A 118 10.45 5.56 -9.29
C LEU A 118 11.34 4.31 -9.30
N VAL A 119 10.73 3.12 -9.26
CA VAL A 119 11.46 1.86 -9.31
C VAL A 119 12.09 1.63 -10.68
N ASP A 120 11.41 2.02 -11.76
CA ASP A 120 11.95 1.93 -13.12
C ASP A 120 13.13 2.89 -13.32
N ASP A 121 13.03 4.10 -12.78
CA ASP A 121 14.15 5.05 -12.75
C ASP A 121 15.34 4.48 -11.97
N PHE A 122 15.08 3.85 -10.81
CA PHE A 122 16.12 3.18 -10.03
C PHE A 122 16.81 2.07 -10.83
N ILE A 123 16.05 1.13 -11.39
CA ILE A 123 16.59 -0.02 -12.13
C ILE A 123 17.43 0.45 -13.33
N LYS A 124 16.99 1.52 -14.01
CA LYS A 124 17.70 2.10 -15.15
C LYS A 124 18.98 2.83 -14.73
N SER A 125 18.91 3.60 -13.65
CA SER A 125 20.01 4.46 -13.21
C SER A 125 21.07 3.71 -12.39
N TYR A 126 20.68 2.61 -11.73
CA TYR A 126 21.53 1.86 -10.80
C TYR A 126 21.50 0.34 -11.02
N PRO A 127 21.80 -0.17 -12.24
CA PRO A 127 21.72 -1.59 -12.57
C PRO A 127 22.74 -2.48 -11.84
N GLU A 128 23.76 -1.90 -11.23
CA GLU A 128 24.79 -2.61 -10.44
C GLU A 128 24.65 -2.39 -8.93
N SER A 129 23.57 -1.71 -8.49
CA SER A 129 23.36 -1.44 -7.07
C SER A 129 23.15 -2.73 -6.28
N LYS A 130 23.67 -2.75 -5.05
CA LYS A 130 23.35 -3.80 -4.07
C LYS A 130 21.87 -3.82 -3.68
N LEU A 131 21.12 -2.75 -3.98
CA LEU A 131 19.69 -2.61 -3.69
C LEU A 131 18.80 -2.97 -4.90
N LEU A 132 19.37 -3.55 -5.96
CA LEU A 132 18.62 -3.92 -7.16
C LEU A 132 17.51 -4.93 -6.87
N ASP A 133 17.76 -5.89 -5.98
CA ASP A 133 16.77 -6.88 -5.55
C ASP A 133 15.58 -6.21 -4.84
N ASN A 134 15.83 -5.18 -4.03
CA ASN A 134 14.79 -4.38 -3.37
C ASN A 134 13.94 -3.62 -4.40
N ALA A 135 14.56 -3.11 -5.46
CA ALA A 135 13.85 -2.49 -6.58
C ALA A 135 12.95 -3.50 -7.31
N TYR A 136 13.48 -4.67 -7.67
CA TYR A 136 12.67 -5.73 -8.30
C TYR A 136 11.54 -6.20 -7.40
N TYR A 137 11.77 -6.29 -6.10
CA TYR A 137 10.76 -6.65 -5.10
C TYR A 137 9.61 -5.62 -5.05
N LEU A 138 9.94 -4.33 -4.95
CA LEU A 138 8.92 -3.26 -5.01
C LEU A 138 8.16 -3.28 -6.33
N LYS A 139 8.86 -3.46 -7.45
CA LYS A 139 8.23 -3.54 -8.77
C LYS A 139 7.25 -4.70 -8.84
N ALA A 140 7.64 -5.87 -8.35
CA ALA A 140 6.81 -7.05 -8.37
C ALA A 140 5.54 -6.87 -7.53
N TRP A 141 5.65 -6.30 -6.33
CA TRP A 141 4.49 -5.96 -5.51
C TRP A 141 3.59 -4.90 -6.14
N ALA A 142 4.15 -3.84 -6.73
CA ALA A 142 3.37 -2.85 -7.47
C ALA A 142 2.61 -3.48 -8.64
N LYS A 143 3.20 -4.48 -9.31
CA LYS A 143 2.56 -5.25 -10.38
C LYS A 143 1.47 -6.20 -9.85
N ILE A 144 1.66 -6.85 -8.70
CA ILE A 144 0.60 -7.62 -8.02
C ILE A 144 -0.61 -6.73 -7.75
N TYR A 145 -0.41 -5.57 -7.11
CA TYR A 145 -1.52 -4.69 -6.76
C TYR A 145 -2.17 -4.02 -7.96
N GLY A 146 -1.45 -3.91 -9.07
CA GLY A 146 -1.98 -3.51 -10.39
C GLY A 146 -2.53 -4.68 -11.22
N GLU A 147 -2.74 -5.86 -10.62
CA GLU A 147 -3.27 -7.07 -11.25
C GLU A 147 -2.48 -7.55 -12.49
N ASN A 148 -1.20 -7.19 -12.57
CA ASN A 148 -0.29 -7.62 -13.62
C ASN A 148 0.61 -8.77 -13.12
N TRP A 149 -0.03 -9.93 -12.99
CA TRP A 149 0.53 -11.14 -12.37
C TRP A 149 1.75 -11.69 -13.10
N LYS A 150 1.76 -11.63 -14.43
CA LYS A 150 2.85 -12.13 -15.27
C LYS A 150 4.12 -11.31 -15.06
N ASP A 151 4.01 -9.98 -15.12
CA ASP A 151 5.15 -9.09 -14.89
C ASP A 151 5.64 -9.24 -13.44
N ALA A 152 4.74 -9.35 -12.46
CA ALA A 152 5.12 -9.55 -11.08
C ALA A 152 6.03 -10.78 -10.90
N LYS A 153 5.62 -11.93 -11.46
CA LYS A 153 6.41 -13.17 -11.45
C LYS A 153 7.76 -12.99 -12.13
N GLU A 154 7.81 -12.30 -13.28
CA GLU A 154 9.07 -12.02 -13.97
C GLU A 154 10.05 -11.24 -13.09
N TYR A 155 9.60 -10.21 -12.38
CA TYR A 155 10.47 -9.41 -11.51
C TYR A 155 10.88 -10.14 -10.24
N PHE A 156 10.00 -10.94 -9.64
CA PHE A 156 10.40 -11.83 -8.54
C PHE A 156 11.51 -12.79 -8.96
N ASN A 157 11.47 -13.34 -10.18
CA ASN A 157 12.50 -14.24 -10.69
C ASN A 157 13.86 -13.57 -10.95
N LYS A 158 13.93 -12.23 -10.97
CA LYS A 158 15.20 -11.50 -11.13
C LYS A 158 15.97 -11.33 -9.83
N ILE A 159 15.30 -11.52 -8.69
CA ILE A 159 15.88 -11.38 -7.35
C ILE A 159 16.85 -12.53 -7.07
N LYS A 160 18.03 -12.22 -6.55
CA LYS A 160 19.11 -13.20 -6.27
C LYS A 160 19.28 -13.48 -4.79
N ASP A 161 18.74 -12.63 -3.93
CA ASP A 161 18.78 -12.76 -2.48
C ASP A 161 18.25 -14.12 -2.00
N SER A 162 19.13 -14.89 -1.36
CA SER A 162 18.83 -16.22 -0.86
C SER A 162 17.91 -16.22 0.36
N GLU A 163 17.86 -15.13 1.13
CA GLU A 163 17.06 -15.04 2.36
C GLU A 163 15.55 -15.05 2.03
N ILE A 164 15.15 -14.39 0.94
CA ILE A 164 13.75 -14.29 0.53
C ILE A 164 13.34 -15.26 -0.58
N LYS A 165 14.30 -16.06 -1.09
CA LYS A 165 14.06 -16.99 -2.19
C LYS A 165 12.90 -17.95 -1.93
N LYS A 166 12.82 -18.51 -0.71
CA LYS A 166 11.73 -19.43 -0.35
C LYS A 166 10.36 -18.73 -0.38
N SER A 167 10.27 -17.50 0.14
CA SER A 167 9.03 -16.71 0.08
C SER A 167 8.63 -16.41 -1.35
N ILE A 168 9.59 -16.06 -2.21
CA ILE A 168 9.36 -15.84 -3.64
C ILE A 168 8.85 -17.11 -4.33
N GLU A 169 9.40 -18.28 -4.01
CA GLU A 169 8.93 -19.56 -4.55
C GLU A 169 7.45 -19.81 -4.18
N MET A 170 7.07 -19.55 -2.94
CA MET A 170 5.68 -19.69 -2.48
C MET A 170 4.73 -18.70 -3.16
N ILE A 171 5.17 -17.44 -3.32
CA ILE A 171 4.42 -16.41 -4.07
C ILE A 171 4.25 -16.85 -5.53
N ASN A 172 5.33 -17.31 -6.18
CA ASN A 172 5.31 -17.72 -7.58
C ASN A 172 4.42 -18.95 -7.83
N GLU A 173 4.40 -19.92 -6.91
CA GLU A 173 3.50 -21.08 -7.00
C GLU A 173 2.03 -20.65 -6.96
N LYS A 174 1.71 -19.65 -6.13
CA LYS A 174 0.39 -19.03 -6.17
C LYS A 174 0.18 -18.28 -7.48
N LEU A 175 1.09 -17.40 -7.91
CA LEU A 175 0.95 -16.66 -9.17
C LEU A 175 0.69 -17.56 -10.40
N ASP A 176 1.22 -18.78 -10.43
CA ASP A 176 0.91 -19.77 -11.47
C ASP A 176 -0.54 -20.26 -11.51
N LYS A 177 -1.25 -20.12 -10.39
CA LYS A 177 -2.64 -20.53 -10.19
C LYS A 177 -3.60 -19.33 -10.26
N VAL A 178 -3.15 -18.16 -10.71
CA VAL A 178 -3.98 -16.94 -10.75
C VAL A 178 -5.19 -17.06 -11.68
N ASN A 179 -5.08 -17.87 -12.73
CA ASN A 179 -6.19 -18.19 -13.63
C ASN A 179 -7.30 -19.03 -12.98
N LEU A 180 -7.08 -19.54 -11.76
CA LEU A 180 -8.07 -20.29 -10.97
C LEU A 180 -8.88 -19.39 -10.02
N ILE A 181 -8.62 -18.08 -9.97
CA ILE A 181 -9.45 -17.15 -9.20
C ILE A 181 -10.88 -17.21 -9.76
N ASP A 182 -11.86 -17.44 -8.89
CA ASP A 182 -13.27 -17.53 -9.27
C ASP A 182 -13.80 -16.14 -9.66
N GLN A 183 -13.66 -15.77 -10.93
CA GLN A 183 -14.21 -14.55 -11.48
C GLN A 183 -15.49 -14.83 -12.25
N LYS A 184 -16.54 -14.05 -11.97
CA LYS A 184 -17.81 -14.07 -12.68
C LYS A 184 -17.73 -13.23 -13.94
N ASN A 185 -18.35 -13.73 -15.00
CA ASN A 185 -18.35 -13.06 -16.30
C ASN A 185 -19.42 -11.96 -16.37
N TYR A 186 -19.01 -10.73 -16.70
CA TYR A 186 -19.90 -9.57 -16.81
C TYR A 186 -20.99 -9.72 -17.87
N PHE A 187 -20.66 -10.29 -19.03
CA PHE A 187 -21.60 -10.46 -20.13
C PHE A 187 -22.69 -11.47 -19.77
N VAL A 188 -22.29 -12.59 -19.14
CA VAL A 188 -23.24 -13.59 -18.60
C VAL A 188 -24.18 -12.95 -17.58
N ALA A 189 -23.65 -12.16 -16.66
CA ALA A 189 -24.46 -11.45 -15.67
C ALA A 189 -25.46 -10.47 -16.30
N GLY A 190 -25.04 -9.74 -17.33
CA GLY A 190 -25.90 -8.82 -18.09
C GLY A 190 -27.03 -9.54 -18.83
N ILE A 191 -26.74 -10.64 -19.52
CA ILE A 191 -27.76 -11.49 -20.16
C ILE A 191 -28.74 -12.01 -19.12
N LEU A 192 -28.25 -12.59 -18.02
CA LEU A 192 -29.10 -13.13 -16.96
C LEU A 192 -30.02 -12.05 -16.38
N ALA A 193 -29.48 -10.88 -16.03
CA ALA A 193 -30.24 -9.79 -15.46
C ALA A 193 -31.27 -9.18 -16.42
N THR A 194 -31.01 -9.25 -17.73
CA THR A 194 -31.95 -8.82 -18.78
C THR A 194 -33.08 -9.83 -18.92
N LEU A 195 -32.78 -11.12 -19.05
CA LEU A 195 -33.82 -12.13 -19.24
C LEU A 195 -34.70 -12.30 -17.99
N ILE A 196 -34.08 -12.28 -16.81
CA ILE A 196 -34.76 -12.56 -15.54
C ILE A 196 -34.30 -11.53 -14.50
N PRO A 197 -35.21 -10.65 -14.03
CA PRO A 197 -34.88 -9.71 -12.96
C PRO A 197 -34.28 -10.44 -11.74
N GLY A 198 -33.17 -9.93 -11.22
CA GLY A 198 -32.44 -10.53 -10.11
C GLY A 198 -31.50 -11.70 -10.43
N ALA A 199 -31.58 -12.35 -11.59
CA ALA A 199 -30.74 -13.52 -11.88
C ALA A 199 -29.23 -13.21 -11.91
N GLY A 200 -28.83 -12.01 -12.35
CA GLY A 200 -27.44 -11.57 -12.28
C GLY A 200 -26.90 -11.38 -10.85
N HIS A 201 -27.75 -11.01 -9.88
CA HIS A 201 -27.38 -10.96 -8.47
C HIS A 201 -27.17 -12.38 -7.90
N ILE A 202 -28.06 -13.32 -8.25
CA ILE A 202 -27.96 -14.72 -7.83
C ILE A 202 -26.68 -15.37 -8.39
N TYR A 203 -26.29 -15.04 -9.62
CA TYR A 203 -25.09 -15.56 -10.27
C TYR A 203 -23.80 -15.27 -9.48
N CYS A 204 -23.74 -14.15 -8.75
CA CYS A 204 -22.62 -13.82 -7.85
C CYS A 204 -22.93 -14.12 -6.36
N GLY A 205 -23.90 -15.00 -6.09
CA GLY A 205 -24.23 -15.48 -4.74
C GLY A 205 -25.12 -14.54 -3.91
N ARG A 206 -25.58 -13.42 -4.47
CA ARG A 206 -26.41 -12.42 -3.75
C ARG A 206 -27.89 -12.77 -3.88
N ILE A 207 -28.28 -13.88 -3.25
CA ILE A 207 -29.62 -14.48 -3.38
C ILE A 207 -30.73 -13.49 -2.97
N LEU A 208 -30.58 -12.84 -1.81
CA LEU A 208 -31.61 -11.94 -1.29
C LEU A 208 -31.88 -10.77 -2.25
N GLU A 209 -30.83 -10.18 -2.82
CA GLU A 209 -30.95 -9.08 -3.79
C GLU A 209 -31.59 -9.54 -5.10
N GLY A 210 -31.28 -10.77 -5.52
CA GLY A 210 -31.93 -11.34 -6.69
C GLY A 210 -33.43 -11.56 -6.47
N LEU A 211 -33.82 -12.12 -5.33
CA LEU A 211 -35.22 -12.37 -5.01
C LEU A 211 -36.02 -11.07 -4.83
N THR A 212 -35.44 -10.03 -4.22
CA THR A 212 -36.11 -8.73 -4.08
C THR A 212 -36.27 -8.05 -5.44
N ALA A 213 -35.24 -8.10 -6.29
CA ALA A 213 -35.34 -7.55 -7.64
C ALA A 213 -36.41 -8.28 -8.47
N LEU A 214 -36.50 -9.61 -8.38
CA LEU A 214 -37.54 -10.39 -9.02
C LEU A 214 -38.93 -9.96 -8.54
N LEU A 215 -39.14 -9.92 -7.22
CA LEU A 215 -40.41 -9.54 -6.61
C LEU A 215 -40.89 -8.14 -7.05
N ILE A 216 -40.01 -7.14 -6.94
CA ILE A 216 -40.33 -5.74 -7.29
C ILE A 216 -40.68 -5.63 -8.78
N ASN A 217 -39.87 -6.23 -9.66
CA ASN A 217 -40.14 -6.18 -11.10
C ASN A 217 -41.43 -6.94 -11.45
N SER A 218 -41.69 -8.10 -10.86
CA SER A 218 -42.94 -8.83 -11.07
C SER A 218 -44.17 -8.02 -10.69
N ILE A 219 -44.14 -7.31 -9.56
CA ILE A 219 -45.23 -6.43 -9.12
C ILE A 219 -45.48 -5.33 -10.16
N PHE A 220 -44.45 -4.60 -10.58
CA PHE A 220 -44.62 -3.50 -11.51
C PHE A 220 -45.01 -3.96 -12.92
N ILE A 221 -44.43 -5.05 -13.43
CA ILE A 221 -44.79 -5.62 -14.74
C ILE A 221 -46.25 -6.06 -14.74
N TYR A 222 -46.68 -6.79 -13.70
CA TYR A 222 -48.06 -7.26 -13.58
C TYR A 222 -49.07 -6.10 -13.54
N ASN A 223 -48.80 -5.07 -12.74
CA ASN A 223 -49.68 -3.90 -12.65
C ASN A 223 -49.70 -3.07 -13.95
N THR A 224 -48.54 -2.93 -14.60
CA THR A 224 -48.45 -2.25 -15.91
C THR A 224 -49.28 -3.00 -16.95
N TYR A 225 -49.11 -4.32 -17.05
CA TYR A 225 -49.88 -5.16 -17.98
C TYR A 225 -51.40 -5.03 -17.77
N ASN A 226 -51.86 -5.09 -16.52
CA ASN A 226 -53.27 -4.92 -16.19
C ASN A 226 -53.81 -3.51 -16.50
N ALA A 227 -53.00 -2.47 -16.32
CA ALA A 227 -53.39 -1.11 -16.69
C ALA A 227 -53.59 -0.97 -18.21
N PHE A 228 -52.78 -1.67 -19.03
CA PHE A 228 -53.01 -1.74 -20.48
C PHE A 228 -54.30 -2.47 -20.83
N LEU A 229 -54.59 -3.62 -20.21
CA LEU A 229 -55.82 -4.37 -20.48
C LEU A 229 -57.10 -3.60 -20.13
N ARG A 230 -57.05 -2.76 -19.10
CA ARG A 230 -58.19 -1.95 -18.63
C ARG A 230 -58.27 -0.57 -19.30
N ASP A 231 -57.35 -0.26 -20.21
CA ASP A 231 -57.18 1.07 -20.80
C ASP A 231 -57.00 2.21 -19.75
N ASP A 232 -56.48 1.87 -18.56
CA ASP A 232 -56.24 2.81 -17.47
C ASP A 232 -55.00 3.66 -17.75
N THR A 233 -55.21 4.84 -18.33
CA THR A 233 -54.15 5.77 -18.69
C THR A 233 -53.30 6.19 -17.48
N ALA A 234 -53.92 6.45 -16.33
CA ALA A 234 -53.18 6.84 -15.13
C ALA A 234 -52.30 5.69 -14.62
N GLY A 235 -52.85 4.47 -14.56
CA GLY A 235 -52.12 3.27 -14.18
C GLY A 235 -50.93 2.95 -15.10
N LYS A 236 -51.08 3.13 -16.43
CA LYS A 236 -49.98 2.91 -17.40
C LYS A 236 -48.76 3.77 -17.06
N PHE A 237 -48.94 5.04 -16.72
CA PHE A 237 -47.84 5.91 -16.31
C PHE A 237 -47.34 5.58 -14.91
N LEU A 238 -48.26 5.38 -13.95
CA LEU A 238 -47.93 5.14 -12.55
C LEU A 238 -47.09 3.86 -12.36
N TYR A 239 -47.35 2.81 -13.12
CA TYR A 239 -46.62 1.54 -12.99
C TYR A 239 -45.55 1.36 -14.07
N GLY A 240 -45.79 1.83 -15.30
CA GLY A 240 -44.89 1.61 -16.43
C GLY A 240 -43.56 2.36 -16.33
N ILE A 241 -43.58 3.61 -15.86
CA ILE A 241 -42.36 4.39 -15.65
C ILE A 241 -41.50 3.70 -14.56
N PRO A 242 -42.00 3.45 -13.34
CA PRO A 242 -41.23 2.72 -12.34
C PRO A 242 -40.80 1.33 -12.80
N SER A 243 -41.66 0.58 -13.51
CA SER A 243 -41.29 -0.75 -14.04
C SER A 243 -40.02 -0.68 -14.87
N THR A 244 -39.94 0.31 -15.77
CA THR A 244 -38.78 0.49 -16.65
C THR A 244 -37.55 0.95 -15.84
N THR A 245 -37.74 1.90 -14.93
CA THR A 245 -36.66 2.39 -14.05
C THR A 245 -36.08 1.29 -13.18
N PHE A 246 -36.91 0.51 -12.47
CA PHE A 246 -36.46 -0.57 -11.60
C PHE A 246 -35.80 -1.70 -12.38
N TYR A 247 -36.32 -2.02 -13.57
CA TYR A 247 -35.74 -3.04 -14.43
C TYR A 247 -34.33 -2.68 -14.90
N LEU A 248 -34.14 -1.45 -15.43
CA LEU A 248 -32.81 -0.96 -15.81
C LEU A 248 -31.87 -0.84 -14.61
N SER A 249 -32.38 -0.39 -13.46
CA SER A 249 -31.60 -0.31 -12.22
C SER A 249 -31.13 -1.68 -11.74
N ASN A 250 -31.95 -2.72 -11.88
CA ASN A 250 -31.56 -4.09 -11.56
C ASN A 250 -30.43 -4.61 -12.48
N ILE A 251 -30.48 -4.32 -13.78
CA ILE A 251 -29.40 -4.71 -14.71
C ILE A 251 -28.08 -4.05 -14.29
N TYR A 252 -28.10 -2.74 -14.03
CA TYR A 252 -26.92 -2.02 -13.54
C TYR A 252 -26.43 -2.55 -12.19
N GLY A 253 -27.36 -2.84 -11.27
CA GLY A 253 -27.09 -3.42 -9.96
C GLY A 253 -26.39 -4.77 -10.05
N ALA A 254 -26.84 -5.65 -10.95
CA ALA A 254 -26.24 -6.96 -11.17
C ALA A 254 -24.80 -6.87 -11.70
N LEU A 255 -24.54 -5.97 -12.66
CA LEU A 255 -23.19 -5.74 -13.18
C LEU A 255 -22.25 -5.20 -12.08
N THR A 256 -22.75 -4.29 -11.25
CA THR A 256 -22.01 -3.75 -10.11
C THR A 256 -21.74 -4.81 -9.04
N ALA A 257 -22.70 -5.72 -8.80
CA ALA A 257 -22.55 -6.83 -7.86
C ALA A 257 -21.45 -7.80 -8.31
N VAL A 258 -21.43 -8.15 -9.60
CA VAL A 258 -20.37 -8.99 -10.18
C VAL A 258 -19.00 -8.32 -10.11
N LYS A 259 -18.92 -7.00 -10.36
CA LYS A 259 -17.68 -6.25 -10.18
C LYS A 259 -17.13 -6.39 -8.77
N ARG A 260 -17.97 -6.12 -7.76
CA ARG A 260 -17.59 -6.21 -6.34
C ARG A 260 -17.21 -7.63 -5.94
N TYR A 261 -17.89 -8.64 -6.47
CA TYR A 261 -17.53 -10.04 -6.25
C TYR A 261 -16.10 -10.32 -6.76
N ASN A 262 -15.82 -9.99 -8.01
CA ASN A 262 -14.51 -10.25 -8.63
C ASN A 262 -13.39 -9.48 -7.92
N GLU A 263 -13.61 -8.19 -7.61
CA GLU A 263 -12.66 -7.38 -6.83
C GLU A 263 -12.43 -8.00 -5.44
N GLY A 264 -13.48 -8.54 -4.81
CA GLY A 264 -13.37 -9.25 -3.54
C GLY A 264 -12.49 -10.50 -3.63
N GLU A 265 -12.69 -11.34 -4.64
CA GLU A 265 -11.89 -12.55 -4.85
C GLU A 265 -10.43 -12.22 -5.17
N ILE A 266 -10.16 -11.18 -5.98
CA ILE A 266 -8.80 -10.69 -6.24
C ILE A 266 -8.15 -10.20 -4.94
N ASN A 267 -8.84 -9.39 -4.14
CA ASN A 267 -8.27 -8.87 -2.90
C ASN A 267 -7.95 -9.99 -1.89
N LYS A 268 -8.83 -11.00 -1.76
CA LYS A 268 -8.55 -12.19 -0.95
C LYS A 268 -7.32 -12.92 -1.46
N TYR A 269 -7.16 -13.02 -2.78
CA TYR A 269 -6.01 -13.66 -3.38
C TYR A 269 -4.71 -12.90 -3.10
N ILE A 270 -4.72 -11.57 -3.22
CA ILE A 270 -3.59 -10.71 -2.87
C ILE A 270 -3.23 -10.88 -1.39
N GLN A 271 -4.21 -10.91 -0.48
CA GLN A 271 -3.97 -11.14 0.94
C GLN A 271 -3.23 -12.46 1.21
N GLN A 272 -3.58 -13.53 0.49
CA GLN A 272 -2.86 -14.80 0.59
C GLN A 272 -1.42 -14.74 0.06
N LEU A 273 -1.11 -13.84 -0.89
CA LEU A 273 0.26 -13.60 -1.32
C LEU A 273 1.02 -12.82 -0.24
N GLU A 274 0.36 -11.85 0.39
CA GLU A 274 0.95 -11.02 1.45
C GLU A 274 1.36 -11.81 2.69
N GLU A 275 0.78 -12.99 2.93
CA GLU A 275 1.23 -13.93 3.98
C GLU A 275 2.70 -14.36 3.83
N PHE A 276 3.26 -14.30 2.61
CA PHE A 276 4.67 -14.64 2.33
C PHE A 276 5.55 -13.41 2.19
N LYS A 277 5.01 -12.21 2.37
CA LYS A 277 5.74 -10.95 2.18
C LYS A 277 6.79 -10.78 3.28
N ILE A 278 8.02 -10.51 2.87
CA ILE A 278 9.13 -10.11 3.74
C ILE A 278 9.44 -8.63 3.47
N ASP A 279 9.44 -7.77 4.49
CA ASP A 279 9.79 -6.36 4.29
C ASP A 279 11.31 -6.21 4.23
N ILE A 280 11.83 -6.06 3.01
CA ILE A 280 13.26 -5.84 2.76
C ILE A 280 13.56 -4.37 2.43
N ILE A 281 12.58 -3.47 2.54
CA ILE A 281 12.72 -2.09 2.01
C ILE A 281 13.18 -1.10 3.08
N ILE A 282 13.18 -1.52 4.35
CA ILE A 282 13.75 -0.74 5.45
C ILE A 282 15.23 -1.15 5.60
N TYR A 283 16.13 -0.21 5.36
CA TYR A 283 17.57 -0.46 5.43
C TYR A 283 18.09 -0.04 6.80
N ASP A 284 18.88 -0.89 7.46
CA ASP A 284 19.67 -0.43 8.60
C ASP A 284 20.96 0.23 8.12
N PHE A 285 21.19 1.44 8.62
CA PHE A 285 22.29 2.33 8.24
C PHE A 285 23.37 2.38 9.32
#